data_AF-A0A4R9ING3-F1
#
_entry.id   AF-A0A4R9ING3-F1
#
_cell.length_a   1.000
_cell.length_b   1.000
_cell.length_c   1.000
_cell.angle_alpha   90.00
_cell.angle_beta   90.00
_cell.angle_gamma   90.00
#
_symmetry.space_group_name_H-M   'P 1'
#
loop_
_entity.id
_entity.type
_entity.pdbx_description
1 polymer ?
#
loop_
_entity_poly.entity_id
_entity_poly.type
_entity_poly.pdbx_seq_one_letter_code
_entity_poly.pdbx_strand_id
1 'polypeptide(L)'
;MKTLIGFLIVIAALITNCGPGVDRVDTNDAQSQVYAAAKFASEKCGNPIPNPPLVILNKPIQRNLDLCTIAITRTECPFLGYPLPCTLIYLEQETGDIPWYLNFNEISKIQIK
;
A
#
# COMPACT_ATOMS: atom_id res chain seq x y z
N MET A 1 22.43 -13.76 -42.41
CA MET A 1 23.01 -13.79 -41.03
C MET A 1 23.05 -12.41 -40.36
N LYS A 2 23.56 -11.34 -41.02
CA LYS A 2 23.62 -9.99 -40.41
C LYS A 2 22.27 -9.39 -39.99
N THR A 3 21.21 -9.65 -40.77
CA THR A 3 19.83 -9.20 -40.47
C THR A 3 19.20 -9.92 -39.29
N LEU A 4 19.53 -11.21 -39.09
CA LEU A 4 19.03 -12.03 -37.97
C LEU A 4 19.63 -11.59 -36.63
N ILE A 5 20.92 -11.21 -36.65
CA ILE A 5 21.65 -10.70 -35.47
C ILE A 5 21.08 -9.33 -35.05
N GLY A 6 20.79 -8.45 -36.02
CA GLY A 6 20.15 -7.16 -35.72
C GLY A 6 18.78 -7.32 -35.08
N PHE A 7 17.97 -8.28 -35.55
CA PHE A 7 16.64 -8.54 -34.99
C PHE A 7 16.71 -9.09 -33.56
N LEU A 8 17.68 -9.97 -33.27
CA LEU A 8 17.90 -10.51 -31.92
C LEU A 8 18.32 -9.43 -30.92
N ILE A 9 19.13 -8.45 -31.34
CA ILE A 9 19.56 -7.34 -30.47
C ILE A 9 18.38 -6.41 -30.13
N VAL A 10 17.49 -6.13 -31.09
CA VAL A 10 16.29 -5.32 -30.85
C VAL A 10 15.35 -6.02 -29.88
N ILE A 11 15.15 -7.32 -30.03
CA ILE A 11 14.34 -8.11 -29.09
C ILE A 11 14.98 -8.11 -27.71
N ALA A 12 16.30 -8.33 -27.62
CA ALA A 12 17.03 -8.32 -26.35
C ALA A 12 16.93 -6.97 -25.60
N ALA A 13 16.93 -5.85 -26.32
CA ALA A 13 16.77 -4.51 -25.75
C ALA A 13 15.34 -4.24 -25.24
N LEU A 14 14.32 -4.86 -25.85
CA LEU A 14 12.92 -4.74 -25.41
C LEU A 14 12.66 -5.49 -24.11
N ILE A 15 13.32 -6.64 -23.87
CA ILE A 15 13.17 -7.42 -22.62
C ILE A 15 13.87 -6.77 -21.41
N THR A 16 14.88 -5.91 -21.62
CA THR A 16 15.59 -5.25 -20.51
C THR A 16 14.84 -4.10 -19.86
N ASN A 17 13.77 -3.59 -20.49
CA ASN A 17 12.98 -2.47 -19.96
C ASN A 17 11.76 -2.93 -19.12
N CYS A 18 11.60 -4.24 -18.91
CA CYS A 18 10.62 -4.83 -17.99
C CYS A 18 11.23 -5.05 -16.59
N GLY A 19 12.03 -4.11 -16.10
CA GLY A 19 12.51 -4.15 -14.73
C GLY A 19 11.34 -3.99 -13.75
N PRO A 20 11.32 -4.71 -12.62
CA PRO A 20 10.29 -4.55 -11.59
C PRO A 20 10.46 -3.16 -10.94
N GLY A 21 9.79 -2.16 -11.51
CA GLY A 21 9.61 -0.88 -10.84
C GLY A 21 8.67 -1.07 -9.67
N VAL A 22 9.00 -0.47 -8.53
CA VAL A 22 8.08 -0.40 -7.40
C VAL A 22 6.93 0.51 -7.81
N ASP A 23 5.73 -0.05 -7.98
CA ASP A 23 4.53 0.72 -8.34
C ASP A 23 4.21 1.73 -7.25
N ARG A 24 4.11 3.00 -7.63
CA ARG A 24 3.81 4.12 -6.72
C ARG A 24 2.60 4.89 -7.18
N VAL A 25 1.87 5.42 -6.20
CA VAL A 25 0.63 6.18 -6.41
C VAL A 25 0.91 7.66 -6.19
N ASP A 26 0.30 8.53 -7.00
CA ASP A 26 0.38 9.96 -6.76
C ASP A 26 -0.23 10.34 -5.40
N THR A 27 0.40 11.28 -4.68
CA THR A 27 0.04 11.65 -3.31
C THR A 27 -1.43 12.03 -3.17
N ASN A 28 -1.98 12.78 -4.13
CA ASN A 28 -3.38 13.21 -4.12
C ASN A 28 -4.36 12.03 -4.30
N ASP A 29 -4.00 11.08 -5.16
CA ASP A 29 -4.81 9.89 -5.42
C ASP A 29 -4.77 8.97 -4.19
N ALA A 30 -3.59 8.78 -3.61
CA ALA A 30 -3.42 8.03 -2.36
C ALA A 30 -4.21 8.66 -1.21
N GLN A 31 -4.16 9.99 -1.06
CA GLN A 31 -4.93 10.71 -0.05
C GLN A 31 -6.43 10.52 -0.25
N SER A 32 -6.90 10.54 -1.51
CA SER A 32 -8.30 10.32 -1.85
C SER A 32 -8.75 8.89 -1.54
N GLN A 33 -7.92 7.88 -1.81
CA GLN A 33 -8.21 6.47 -1.49
C GLN A 33 -8.31 6.23 0.02
N VAL A 34 -7.35 6.75 0.80
CA VAL A 34 -7.38 6.65 2.27
C VAL A 34 -8.59 7.38 2.84
N TYR A 35 -8.90 8.58 2.35
CA TYR A 35 -10.06 9.33 2.80
C TYR A 35 -11.37 8.58 2.51
N ALA A 36 -11.50 7.99 1.31
CA ALA A 36 -12.68 7.20 0.96
C ALA A 36 -12.84 5.97 1.87
N ALA A 37 -11.75 5.26 2.17
CA ALA A 37 -11.76 4.14 3.10
C ALA A 37 -12.15 4.58 4.52
N ALA A 38 -11.58 5.69 5.01
CA ALA A 38 -11.89 6.23 6.33
C ALA A 38 -13.34 6.71 6.44
N LYS A 39 -13.86 7.34 5.38
CA LYS A 39 -15.28 7.73 5.29
C LYS A 39 -16.19 6.51 5.34
N PHE A 40 -15.88 5.46 4.58
CA PHE A 40 -16.63 4.21 4.62
C PHE A 40 -16.65 3.60 6.04
N ALA A 41 -15.50 3.55 6.72
CA ALA A 41 -15.41 3.03 8.08
C ALA A 41 -16.18 3.91 9.10
N SER A 42 -16.09 5.23 8.95
CA SER A 42 -16.83 6.21 9.75
C SER A 42 -18.35 6.04 9.60
N GLU A 43 -18.84 5.93 8.36
CA GLU A 43 -20.25 5.71 8.05
C GLU A 43 -20.74 4.35 8.57
N LYS A 44 -19.93 3.30 8.41
CA LYS A 44 -20.21 1.94 8.90
C LYS A 44 -20.34 1.90 10.43
N CYS A 45 -19.46 2.59 11.15
CA CYS A 45 -19.39 2.53 12.61
C CYS A 45 -20.15 3.65 13.34
N GLY A 46 -20.68 4.64 12.62
CA GLY A 46 -21.46 5.74 13.21
C GLY A 46 -20.64 6.73 14.03
N ASN A 47 -19.32 6.72 13.89
CA ASN A 47 -18.40 7.63 14.58
C ASN A 47 -17.65 8.50 13.55
N PRO A 48 -17.21 9.72 13.90
CA PRO A 48 -16.48 10.58 12.97
C PRO A 48 -15.13 9.97 12.57
N ILE A 49 -14.61 10.40 11.41
CA ILE A 49 -13.25 10.07 10.96
C ILE A 49 -12.24 10.50 12.06
N PRO A 50 -11.22 9.66 12.38
CA PRO A 50 -10.20 10.00 13.36
C PRO A 50 -9.54 11.36 13.10
N ASN A 51 -9.33 12.11 14.18
CA ASN A 51 -8.68 13.42 14.16
C ASN A 51 -7.38 13.35 14.99
N PRO A 52 -6.19 13.66 14.42
CA PRO A 52 -5.97 14.18 13.07
C PRO A 52 -6.21 13.13 11.97
N PRO A 53 -6.63 13.58 10.76
CA PRO A 53 -6.74 12.69 9.61
C PRO A 53 -5.35 12.17 9.20
N LEU A 54 -5.30 10.98 8.60
CA LEU A 54 -4.07 10.42 8.04
C LEU A 54 -3.63 11.27 6.84
N VAL A 55 -2.40 11.77 6.89
CA VAL A 55 -1.81 12.62 5.83
C VAL A 55 -0.80 11.81 5.03
N ILE A 56 -0.96 11.82 3.70
CA ILE A 56 0.01 11.24 2.77
C ILE A 56 1.02 12.32 2.37
N LEU A 57 2.30 12.10 2.70
CA LEU A 57 3.37 13.08 2.45
C LEU A 57 4.11 12.85 1.13
N ASN A 58 4.29 11.58 0.76
CA ASN A 58 5.05 11.14 -0.42
C ASN A 58 4.22 10.14 -1.22
N LYS A 59 4.63 9.89 -2.48
CA LYS A 59 4.01 8.85 -3.32
C LYS A 59 4.20 7.47 -2.69
N PRO A 60 3.18 6.85 -2.08
CA PRO A 60 3.36 5.58 -1.40
C PRO A 60 3.48 4.47 -2.44
N ILE A 61 4.08 3.37 -2.00
CA ILE A 61 4.05 2.11 -2.75
C ILE A 61 2.61 1.61 -2.80
N GLN A 62 2.12 1.25 -3.99
CA GLN A 62 0.75 0.79 -4.25
C GLN A 62 0.34 -0.30 -3.25
N ARG A 63 1.19 -1.30 -3.05
CA ARG A 63 0.94 -2.38 -2.09
C ARG A 63 0.75 -1.89 -0.65
N ASN A 64 1.56 -0.94 -0.18
CA ASN A 64 1.45 -0.41 1.18
C ASN A 64 0.16 0.42 1.35
N LEU A 65 -0.25 1.14 0.29
CA LEU A 65 -1.51 1.85 0.23
C LEU A 65 -2.70 0.88 0.31
N ASP A 66 -2.67 -0.21 -0.47
CA ASP A 66 -3.71 -1.24 -0.48
C ASP A 66 -3.86 -1.92 0.89
N LEU A 67 -2.74 -2.22 1.56
CA LEU A 67 -2.77 -2.76 2.92
C LEU A 67 -3.46 -1.80 3.89
N CYS A 68 -3.19 -0.50 3.80
CA CYS A 68 -3.86 0.50 4.63
C CYS A 68 -5.36 0.58 4.35
N THR A 69 -5.78 0.70 3.08
CA THR A 69 -7.20 0.84 2.71
C THR A 69 -8.01 -0.40 3.08
N ILE A 70 -7.45 -1.61 2.88
CA ILE A 70 -8.05 -2.87 3.32
C ILE A 70 -8.17 -2.90 4.84
N ALA A 71 -7.13 -2.52 5.57
CA ALA A 71 -7.17 -2.52 7.03
C ALA A 71 -8.25 -1.58 7.57
N ILE A 72 -8.37 -0.37 7.00
CA ILE A 72 -9.43 0.59 7.38
C ILE A 72 -10.81 0.00 7.12
N THR A 73 -11.07 -0.52 5.91
CA THR A 73 -12.40 -1.02 5.53
C THR A 73 -12.82 -2.28 6.31
N ARG A 74 -11.85 -3.09 6.74
CA ARG A 74 -12.06 -4.29 7.56
C ARG A 74 -11.99 -4.04 9.07
N THR A 75 -11.75 -2.81 9.51
CA THR A 75 -11.72 -2.50 10.94
C THR A 75 -13.08 -2.81 11.59
N GLU A 76 -13.02 -3.44 12.76
CA GLU A 76 -14.17 -3.66 13.64
C GLU A 76 -14.51 -2.35 14.36
N CYS A 77 -15.79 -2.13 14.66
CA CYS A 77 -16.20 -0.92 15.35
C CYS A 77 -15.83 -1.00 16.85
N PRO A 78 -15.43 0.13 17.48
CA PRO A 78 -15.47 1.50 16.97
C PRO A 78 -14.22 1.90 16.15
N PHE A 79 -14.40 2.72 15.09
CA PHE A 79 -13.30 3.20 14.26
C PHE A 79 -12.61 4.43 14.89
N LEU A 80 -11.88 4.23 15.98
CA LEU A 80 -11.28 5.32 16.77
C LEU A 80 -9.91 5.81 16.26
N GLY A 81 -9.28 5.07 15.35
CA GLY A 81 -7.94 5.39 14.84
C GLY A 81 -7.57 4.59 13.61
N TYR A 82 -6.50 4.99 12.95
CA TYR A 82 -5.99 4.30 11.77
C TYR A 82 -5.28 3.00 12.18
N PRO A 83 -5.56 1.88 11.49
CA PRO A 83 -4.89 0.61 11.75
C PRO A 83 -3.37 0.69 11.56
N LEU A 84 -2.62 -0.15 12.29
CA LEU A 84 -1.17 -0.22 12.20
C LEU A 84 -0.64 -0.39 10.75
N PRO A 85 -1.28 -1.17 9.84
CA PRO A 85 -0.85 -1.25 8.44
C PRO A 85 -0.77 0.09 7.71
N CYS A 86 -1.49 1.12 8.17
CA CYS A 86 -1.40 2.45 7.59
C CYS A 86 -0.06 3.14 7.85
N THR A 87 0.77 2.69 8.79
CA THR A 87 2.13 3.24 8.93
C THR A 87 3.05 2.83 7.78
N LEU A 88 2.71 1.76 7.04
CA LEU A 88 3.52 1.25 5.94
C LEU A 88 3.58 2.21 4.75
N ILE A 89 2.61 3.12 4.62
CA ILE A 89 2.58 4.13 3.55
C ILE A 89 3.77 5.09 3.62
N TYR A 90 4.43 5.20 4.79
CA TYR A 90 5.61 6.03 5.01
C TYR A 90 6.93 5.29 4.76
N LEU A 91 6.88 4.00 4.43
CA LEU A 91 8.06 3.22 4.08
C LEU A 91 8.38 3.40 2.59
N GLU A 92 9.65 3.69 2.29
CA GLU A 92 10.15 3.82 0.91
C GLU A 92 10.46 2.47 0.24
N GLN A 93 10.35 1.38 1.01
CA GLN A 93 10.67 0.02 0.61
C GLN A 93 9.40 -0.82 0.58
N GLU A 94 9.32 -1.77 -0.36
CA GLU A 94 8.24 -2.73 -0.36
C GLU A 94 8.27 -3.51 0.95
N THR A 95 7.14 -3.51 1.65
CA THR A 95 6.95 -4.49 2.71
C THR A 95 6.92 -5.83 2.00
N GLY A 96 7.97 -6.66 2.19
CA GLY A 96 8.21 -7.91 1.46
C GLY A 96 7.08 -8.93 1.58
N ASP A 97 7.32 -10.19 1.86
CA ASP A 97 6.23 -11.17 1.99
C ASP A 97 5.45 -11.04 3.32
N ILE A 98 5.05 -9.83 3.72
CA ILE A 98 4.02 -9.67 4.75
C ILE A 98 2.68 -10.05 4.10
N PRO A 99 2.12 -11.22 4.44
CA PRO A 99 0.83 -11.61 3.91
C PRO A 99 -0.22 -10.65 4.45
N TRP A 100 -1.04 -10.10 3.56
CA TRP A 100 -2.10 -9.13 3.88
C TRP A 100 -3.13 -9.65 4.91
N TYR A 101 -3.14 -10.96 5.16
CA TYR A 101 -4.03 -11.68 6.08
C TYR A 101 -3.38 -12.05 7.41
N LEU A 102 -2.09 -11.76 7.64
CA LEU A 102 -1.52 -12.00 8.96
C LEU A 102 -2.23 -11.10 9.96
N ASN A 103 -2.88 -11.76 10.91
CA ASN A 103 -3.58 -11.10 12.00
C ASN A 103 -2.53 -10.38 12.86
N PHE A 104 -2.47 -9.05 12.74
CA PHE A 104 -1.54 -8.23 13.52
C PHE A 104 -1.74 -8.39 15.05
N ASN A 105 -2.87 -8.96 15.51
CA ASN A 105 -3.06 -9.36 16.90
C ASN A 105 -2.10 -10.48 17.35
N GLU A 106 -1.58 -11.30 16.44
CA GLU A 106 -0.56 -12.30 16.78
C GLU A 106 0.85 -11.71 16.72
N ILE A 107 1.10 -10.81 15.76
CA ILE A 107 2.40 -10.14 15.60
C ILE A 107 2.69 -9.19 16.78
N SER A 108 1.68 -8.49 17.31
CA SER A 108 1.83 -7.61 18.48
C SER A 108 2.13 -8.34 19.79
N LYS A 109 1.95 -9.67 19.84
CA LYS A 109 2.28 -10.52 21.00
C LYS A 109 3.74 -11.00 20.99
N ILE A 110 4.43 -10.86 19.86
CA ILE A 110 5.84 -11.23 19.74
C ILE A 110 6.67 -10.12 20.40
N GLN A 111 7.12 -10.36 21.63
CA GLN A 111 8.05 -9.49 22.33
C GLN A 111 9.40 -9.52 21.59
N ILE A 112 9.87 -8.35 21.14
CA ILE A 112 11.26 -8.19 20.67
C ILE A 112 12.14 -8.43 21.89
N LYS A 113 13.00 -9.45 21.80
CA LYS A 113 13.93 -9.84 22.85
C LYS A 113 15.25 -9.10 22.70
#